data_AF-A0A0Q8VWV3-F1
#
_entry.id   AF-A0A0Q8VWV3-F1
#
_cell.length_a   1.000
_cell.length_b   1.000
_cell.length_c   1.000
_cell.angle_alpha   90.00
_cell.angle_beta   90.00
_cell.angle_gamma   90.00
#
_symmetry.space_group_name_H-M   'P 1'
#
loop_
_entity.id
_entity.type
_entity.pdbx_description
1 polymer ?
#
loop_
_entity_poly.entity_id
_entity_poly.type
_entity_poly.pdbx_seq_one_letter_code
_entity_poly.pdbx_strand_id
1 'polypeptide(L)' 'MEPIQRVTPPTLDVLGVLVESASPMWGPQVIKDSGRDPGTVYPILERLERLGWLTSDWPAEPERTAPAATTTS' A
#
# COMPACT_ATOMS: atom_id res chain seq x y z
N MET A 1 -15.47 5.27 1.49
CA MET A 1 -14.66 5.43 2.71
C MET A 1 -15.58 5.30 3.91
N GLU A 2 -15.45 4.22 4.66
CA GLU A 2 -16.18 3.99 5.91
C GLU A 2 -15.41 4.56 7.11
N PRO A 3 -16.08 5.08 8.16
CA PRO A 3 -15.40 5.65 9.31
C PRO A 3 -14.59 4.60 10.08
N ILE A 4 -13.41 4.99 10.58
CA ILE A 4 -12.57 4.13 11.41
C ILE A 4 -13.21 3.98 12.79
N GLN A 5 -13.75 2.80 13.07
CA GLN A 5 -14.49 2.53 14.31
C GLN A 5 -13.60 2.45 15.56
N ARG A 6 -12.32 2.09 15.41
CA ARG A 6 -11.36 2.00 16.51
C ARG A 6 -10.03 2.61 16.12
N VAL A 7 -9.76 3.78 16.69
CA VAL A 7 -8.48 4.48 16.55
C VAL A 7 -7.62 4.13 17.74
N THR A 8 -6.50 3.44 17.51
CA THR A 8 -5.48 3.13 18.52
C THR A 8 -4.20 3.92 18.23
N PRO A 9 -3.27 4.05 19.21
CA PRO A 9 -2.01 4.75 18.97
C PRO A 9 -1.25 4.21 17.74
N PRO A 10 -1.12 2.88 17.52
CA PRO A 10 -0.50 2.37 16.30
C PRO A 10 -1.24 2.76 15.00
N THR A 11 -2.57 2.92 15.03
CA THR A 11 -3.32 3.39 13.86
C THR A 11 -3.00 4.84 13.54
N LEU A 12 -2.86 5.70 14.56
CA LEU A 12 -2.48 7.09 14.38
C LEU A 12 -1.05 7.22 13.85
N ASP A 13 -0.11 6.44 14.37
CA ASP A 13 1.28 6.47 13.88
C ASP A 13 1.35 6.09 12.40
N VAL A 14 0.70 5.00 12.01
CA VAL A 14 0.66 4.54 10.61
C VAL A 14 -0.03 5.57 9.72
N LEU A 15 -1.16 6.14 10.16
CA LEU A 15 -1.88 7.17 9.40
C LEU A 15 -1.07 8.46 9.27
N GLY A 16 -0.34 8.86 10.32
CA GLY A 16 0.52 10.03 10.32
C GLY A 16 1.59 9.93 9.23
N VAL A 17 2.30 8.80 9.17
CA VAL A 17 3.30 8.56 8.12
C VAL A 17 2.67 8.60 6.73
N LEU A 18 1.49 8.00 6.55
CA LEU A 18 0.74 8.01 5.28
C LEU A 18 0.35 9.42 4.83
N VAL A 19 -0.07 10.28 5.77
CA VAL A 19 -0.48 11.66 5.48
C VAL A 19 0.72 12.58 5.25
N GLU A 20 1.84 12.35 5.93
CA GLU A 20 3.07 13.11 5.73
C GLU A 20 3.77 12.76 4.40
N SER A 21 3.52 11.57 3.85
CA SER A 21 4.07 11.18 2.55
C SER A 21 3.30 11.82 1.39
N ALA A 22 4.03 12.54 0.53
CA ALA A 22 3.48 13.09 -0.71
C ALA A 22 3.41 12.06 -1.87
N SER A 23 3.77 10.80 -1.62
CA SER A 23 3.87 9.76 -2.65
C SER A 23 3.39 8.40 -2.14
N PRO A 24 2.99 7.48 -3.05
CA PRO A 24 2.64 6.12 -2.68
C PRO A 24 3.77 5.47 -1.88
N MET A 25 3.43 4.83 -0.77
CA MET A 25 4.39 4.17 0.09
C MET A 25 4.32 2.66 -0.01
N TRP A 26 5.48 2.03 0.03
CA TRP A 26 5.63 0.60 0.14
C TRP A 26 5.45 0.18 1.61
N GLY A 27 4.77 -0.94 1.88
CA GLY A 27 4.58 -1.45 3.25
C GLY A 27 5.84 -1.49 4.13
N PRO A 28 7.01 -1.91 3.63
CA PRO A 28 8.28 -1.84 4.36
C PRO A 28 8.72 -0.42 4.75
N GLN A 29 8.41 0.58 3.92
CA GLN A 29 8.71 1.98 4.22
C GLN A 29 7.83 2.47 5.38
N VAL A 30 6.54 2.12 5.36
CA VAL A 30 5.61 2.44 6.45
C VAL A 30 6.07 1.84 7.78
N ILE A 31 6.58 0.60 7.78
CA ILE A 31 7.14 -0.05 8.96
C ILE A 31 8.32 0.75 9.53
N LYS A 32 9.25 1.13 8.66
CA LYS A 32 10.45 1.88 9.05
C LYS A 32 10.09 3.23 9.65
N ASP A 33 9.19 3.97 8.99
CA ASP A 33 8.88 5.35 9.37
C ASP A 33 7.90 5.44 10.54
N SER A 34 7.00 4.45 10.69
CA SER A 34 6.11 4.38 11.86
C SER A 34 6.78 3.83 13.12
N GLY A 35 7.94 3.16 12.99
CA GLY A 35 8.64 2.52 14.11
C GLY A 35 7.84 1.38 14.76
N ARG A 36 6.88 0.80 14.03
CA ARG A 36 6.00 -0.29 14.50
C ARG A 36 6.37 -1.60 13.83
N ASP A 37 6.16 -2.71 14.54
CA ASP A 37 6.42 -4.04 13.99
C ASP A 37 5.53 -4.36 12.78
N PRO A 38 6.02 -5.17 11.82
CA PRO A 38 5.23 -5.60 10.66
C PRO A 38 3.91 -6.29 11.06
N GLY A 39 3.91 -7.06 12.15
CA GLY A 39 2.71 -7.72 12.68
C GLY A 39 1.64 -6.75 13.19
N THR A 40 1.98 -5.47 13.39
CA THR A 40 1.05 -4.39 13.73
C THR A 40 0.68 -3.57 12.51
N VAL A 41 1.66 -3.24 11.67
CA VAL A 41 1.47 -2.34 10.51
C VAL A 41 0.58 -2.98 9.44
N TYR A 42 0.88 -4.22 9.02
CA TYR A 42 0.13 -4.85 7.92
C TYR A 42 -1.37 -5.02 8.22
N PRO A 43 -1.79 -5.50 9.41
CA PRO A 43 -3.22 -5.57 9.74
C PRO A 43 -3.91 -4.21 9.84
N ILE A 44 -3.17 -3.12 10.09
CA ILE A 44 -3.71 -1.76 10.06
C ILE A 44 -3.90 -1.31 8.62
N LEU A 45 -2.90 -1.51 7.76
CA LEU A 45 -2.99 -1.19 6.33
C LEU A 45 -4.15 -1.94 5.66
N GLU A 46 -4.26 -3.25 5.89
CA GLU A 46 -5.37 -4.06 5.38
C GLU A 46 -6.73 -3.56 5.87
N ARG A 47 -6.84 -3.17 7.15
CA ARG A 47 -8.07 -2.59 7.68
C ARG A 47 -8.41 -1.26 7.01
N LEU A 48 -7.43 -0.38 6.84
CA LEU A 48 -7.64 0.92 6.20
C LEU A 48 -8.04 0.76 4.73
N GLU A 49 -7.42 -0.16 4.01
CA GLU A 49 -7.80 -0.52 2.64
C GLU A 49 -9.23 -1.06 2.58
N ARG A 50 -9.61 -1.98 3.47
CA ARG A 50 -10.98 -2.51 3.54
C ARG A 50 -12.03 -1.44 3.84
N LEU A 51 -11.69 -0.43 4.63
CA LEU A 51 -12.54 0.74 4.89
C LEU A 51 -12.54 1.75 3.72
N GLY A 52 -11.73 1.50 2.68
CA GLY A 52 -11.59 2.37 1.52
C GLY A 52 -10.84 3.68 1.80
N TRP A 53 -9.92 3.67 2.77
CA TRP A 53 -9.00 4.78 3.06
C TRP A 53 -7.71 4.68 2.25
N LEU A 54 -7.30 3.47 1.89
CA LEU A 54 -6.11 3.20 1.10
C LEU A 54 -6.49 2.49 -0.18
N THR A 55 -5.63 2.66 -1.19
CA THR A 55 -5.67 1.89 -2.43
C THR A 55 -4.30 1.23 -2.57
N SER A 56 -4.29 -0.09 -2.72
CA SER A 56 -3.08 -0.79 -3.13
C SER A 56 -2.93 -0.65 -4.65
N ASP A 57 -1.73 -0.26 -5.06
CA ASP A 57 -1.33 -0.32 -6.46
C ASP A 57 -0.10 -1.22 -6.52
N TRP A 58 -0.23 -2.34 -7.23
CA TRP A 58 0.91 -3.18 -7.57
C TRP A 58 1.26 -2.87 -9.01
N PRO A 59 2.51 -2.47 -9.32
CA PRO A 59 2.91 -2.22 -10.70
C PRO A 59 2.51 -3.43 -11.54
N ALA A 60 1.70 -3.20 -12.57
CA ALA A 60 1.41 -4.25 -13.53
C ALA A 60 2.75 -4.78 -14.05
N GLU A 61 2.95 -6.09 -13.96
CA GLU A 61 4.08 -6.76 -14.60
C GLU A 61 4.17 -6.21 -16.03
N PRO A 62 5.32 -5.65 -16.47
CA PRO A 62 5.39 -5.09 -17.81
C PRO A 62 4.97 -6.21 -18.76
N GLU A 63 3.88 -5.98 -19.51
CA GLU A 63 3.47 -6.88 -20.57
C GLU A 63 4.72 -7.10 -21.41
N ARG A 64 5.34 -8.28 -21.30
CA ARG A 64 6.36 -8.71 -22.23
C ARG A 64 5.63 -8.82 -23.56
N THR A 65 5.59 -7.71 -24.29
CA THR A 65 5.33 -7.69 -25.72
C THR A 65 6.43 -8.56 -26.32
N ALA A 66 6.13 -9.85 -26.49
CA ALA A 66 6.93 -10.70 -27.35
C ALA A 66 6.93 -10.00 -28.71
N PRO A 67 8.11 -9.71 -29.31
CA PRO A 67 8.12 -9.17 -30.65
C PRO A 67 7.42 -10.21 -31.54
N ALA A 68 6.34 -9.80 -32.20
CA ALA A 68 5.69 -10.60 -33.22
C ALA A 68 6.74 -10.89 -34.30
N ALA A 69 7.33 -12.09 -34.26
CA ALA A 69 8.19 -12.57 -35.31
C ALA A 69 7.31 -12.79 -36.56
N THR A 70 7.33 -11.76 -37.40
CA THR A 70 7.11 -11.71 -38.84
C THR A 70 6.61 -13.01 -39.49
N THR A 71 5.37 -12.94 -39.99
CA THR A 71 4.91 -13.70 -41.14
C THR A 71 5.92 -13.59 -42.27
N THR A 72 6.62 -14.68 -42.58
CA THR A 72 7.28 -14.87 -43.89
C THR A 72 6.38 -15.79 -44.71
N SER A 73 5.85 -15.21 -45.79
CA SER A 73 5.22 -15.88 -46.92
C SER A 73 6.17 -16.81 -47.67
#